data_AF-A0A345ZRZ5-F1
#
_entry.id   AF-A0A345ZRZ5-F1
#
_cell.length_a   1.000
_cell.length_b   1.000
_cell.length_c   1.000
_cell.angle_alpha   90.00
_cell.angle_beta   90.00
_cell.angle_gamma   90.00
#
_symmetry.space_group_name_H-M   'P 1'
#
loop_
_entity.id
_entity.type
_entity.pdbx_description
1 polymer ?
#
loop_
_entity_poly.entity_id
_entity_poly.type
_entity_poly.pdbx_seq_one_letter_code
_entity_poly.pdbx_strand_id
1 'polypeptide(L)'
;MRRRAMLRTILIAGAVMAGAVSMPATAQVNLDMNQITCGDWLGYDQTSREFVGYWMSGYYSATRNDNVLDFRRLKQNAEKVAAYCKKHKSEPLPKAINRLKT
;
A
#
# COMPACT_ATOMS: atom_id res chain seq x y z
N MET A 1 42.28 27.69 -37.21
CA MET A 1 40.84 27.40 -37.46
C MET A 1 40.40 25.99 -37.04
N ARG A 2 41.16 24.91 -37.31
CA ARG A 2 40.77 23.50 -36.98
C ARG A 2 40.51 23.19 -35.49
N ARG A 3 41.23 23.81 -34.54
CA ARG A 3 41.02 23.58 -33.09
C ARG A 3 39.69 24.13 -32.56
N ARG A 4 39.20 25.25 -33.11
CA ARG A 4 37.93 25.87 -32.71
C ARG A 4 36.71 25.08 -33.20
N ALA A 5 36.84 24.37 -34.32
CA ALA A 5 35.81 23.48 -34.85
C ALA A 5 35.66 22.21 -33.99
N MET A 6 36.77 21.55 -33.62
CA MET A 6 36.73 20.34 -32.79
C MET A 6 36.15 20.59 -31.37
N LEU A 7 36.49 21.71 -30.73
CA LEU A 7 35.92 22.08 -29.42
C LEU A 7 34.41 22.32 -29.48
N ARG A 8 33.90 22.85 -30.60
CA ARG A 8 32.45 23.04 -30.82
C ARG A 8 31.73 21.70 -31.06
N THR A 9 32.36 20.77 -31.76
CA THR A 9 31.79 19.43 -32.00
C THR A 9 31.69 18.61 -30.72
N ILE A 10 32.68 18.70 -29.82
CA ILE A 10 32.67 18.00 -28.51
C ILE A 10 31.58 18.54 -27.59
N LEU A 11 31.32 19.86 -27.62
CA LEU A 11 30.25 20.47 -26.81
C LEU A 11 28.84 20.07 -27.27
N ILE A 12 28.65 19.76 -28.56
CA ILE A 12 27.35 19.34 -29.10
C ILE A 12 27.11 17.84 -28.88
N ALA A 13 28.17 17.02 -28.83
CA ALA A 13 28.07 15.58 -28.56
C ALA A 13 27.83 15.25 -27.07
N GLY A 14 28.17 16.14 -26.14
CA GLY A 14 27.99 15.93 -24.69
C GLY A 14 26.56 16.18 -24.18
N ALA A 15 25.71 16.84 -24.96
CA ALA A 15 24.41 17.34 -24.46
C ALA A 15 23.23 16.36 -24.62
N VAL A 16 23.41 15.18 -25.24
CA VAL A 16 22.30 14.29 -25.60
C VAL A 16 22.05 13.16 -24.59
N MET A 17 22.87 12.98 -23.56
CA MET A 17 22.64 11.98 -22.50
C MET A 17 22.07 12.56 -21.19
N ALA A 18 21.21 13.58 -21.27
CA ALA A 18 20.49 14.12 -20.10
C ALA A 18 19.02 13.67 -20.03
N GLY A 19 18.74 12.45 -20.51
CA GLY A 19 17.40 11.86 -20.55
C GLY A 19 17.40 10.44 -20.02
N ALA A 20 18.11 10.16 -18.93
CA ALA A 20 17.88 8.93 -18.19
C ALA A 20 16.47 9.01 -17.62
N VAL A 21 15.55 8.30 -18.26
CA VAL A 21 14.22 7.89 -17.78
C VAL A 21 14.17 7.92 -16.25
N SER A 22 13.51 8.93 -15.69
CA SER A 22 13.00 8.85 -14.34
C SER A 22 11.93 7.79 -14.34
N MET A 23 12.32 6.52 -14.19
CA MET A 23 11.38 5.53 -13.70
C MET A 23 10.83 6.11 -12.40
N PRO A 24 9.49 6.23 -12.22
CA PRO A 24 8.97 6.61 -10.92
C PRO A 24 9.57 5.59 -9.95
N ALA A 25 10.42 6.07 -9.03
CA ALA A 25 10.81 5.27 -7.91
C ALA A 25 9.48 4.88 -7.27
N THR A 26 9.10 3.60 -7.38
CA THR A 26 8.04 3.07 -6.54
C THR A 26 8.61 3.18 -5.14
N ALA A 27 8.39 4.33 -4.50
CA ALA A 27 8.70 4.50 -3.10
C ALA A 27 8.02 3.31 -2.45
N GLN A 28 8.82 2.39 -1.93
CA GLN A 28 8.30 1.28 -1.15
C GLN A 28 7.89 1.94 0.16
N VAL A 29 6.69 2.53 0.12
CA VAL A 29 6.12 3.24 1.25
C VAL A 29 5.89 2.13 2.26
N ASN A 30 6.74 2.07 3.29
CA ASN A 30 6.52 1.16 4.40
C ASN A 30 5.10 1.38 4.91
N LEU A 31 4.23 0.40 4.71
CA LEU A 31 2.84 0.48 5.11
C LEU A 31 2.73 -0.02 6.55
N ASP A 32 2.70 0.90 7.51
CA ASP A 32 2.39 0.57 8.89
C ASP A 32 0.90 0.28 9.02
N MET A 33 0.57 -1.01 9.07
CA MET A 33 -0.81 -1.50 9.19
C MET A 33 -1.51 -1.01 10.47
N ASN A 34 -0.75 -0.56 11.47
CA ASN A 34 -1.31 0.00 12.69
C ASN A 34 -1.86 1.42 12.51
N GLN A 35 -1.45 2.11 11.45
CA GLN A 35 -1.83 3.50 11.17
C GLN A 35 -3.01 3.62 10.22
N ILE A 36 -3.39 2.53 9.54
CA ILE A 36 -4.56 2.50 8.66
C ILE A 36 -5.82 2.76 9.48
N THR A 37 -6.59 3.78 9.12
CA THR A 37 -7.89 4.05 9.73
C THR A 37 -9.02 3.28 9.02
N CYS A 38 -10.15 3.14 9.69
CA CYS A 38 -11.39 2.66 9.09
C CYS A 38 -11.77 3.45 7.83
N GLY A 39 -11.54 4.77 7.82
CA GLY A 39 -11.80 5.65 6.70
C GLY A 39 -10.88 5.37 5.52
N ASP A 40 -9.58 5.20 5.77
CA ASP A 40 -8.60 4.86 4.73
C ASP A 40 -8.93 3.54 4.07
N TRP A 41 -9.18 2.49 4.87
CA TRP A 41 -9.49 1.15 4.37
C TRP A 41 -10.79 1.13 3.53
N LEU A 42 -11.82 1.86 3.97
CA LEU A 42 -13.06 2.02 3.20
C LEU A 42 -12.90 2.91 1.96
N GLY A 43 -11.86 3.74 1.91
CA GLY A 43 -11.53 4.62 0.79
C GLY A 43 -10.67 3.96 -0.28
N TYR A 44 -9.96 2.88 0.05
CA TYR A 44 -9.13 2.13 -0.89
C TYR A 44 -9.95 1.53 -2.04
N ASP A 45 -9.29 1.38 -3.19
CA ASP A 45 -9.79 0.56 -4.29
C ASP A 45 -10.01 -0.89 -3.83
N GLN A 46 -10.75 -1.66 -4.62
CA GLN A 46 -11.13 -3.02 -4.22
C GLN A 46 -9.92 -3.90 -3.93
N THR A 47 -8.90 -3.88 -4.80
CA THR A 47 -7.71 -4.73 -4.67
C THR A 47 -6.93 -4.38 -3.41
N SER A 48 -6.68 -3.09 -3.17
CA SER A 48 -5.96 -2.63 -1.97
C SER A 48 -6.75 -2.91 -0.68
N ARG A 49 -8.08 -2.76 -0.72
CA ARG A 49 -8.95 -3.07 0.42
C ARG A 49 -8.92 -4.55 0.78
N GLU A 50 -8.99 -5.43 -0.23
CA GLU A 50 -8.88 -6.87 -0.06
C GLU A 50 -7.51 -7.27 0.47
N PHE A 51 -6.42 -6.70 -0.09
CA PHE A 51 -5.05 -6.93 0.38
C PHE A 51 -4.91 -6.62 1.88
N VAL A 52 -5.34 -5.44 2.32
CA VAL A 52 -5.31 -5.06 3.74
C VAL A 52 -6.19 -5.98 4.57
N GLY A 53 -7.38 -6.33 4.07
CA GLY A 53 -8.28 -7.27 4.75
C GLY A 53 -7.64 -8.65 4.98
N TYR A 54 -6.99 -9.21 3.97
CA TYR A 54 -6.30 -10.49 4.06
C TYR A 54 -5.07 -10.41 4.95
N TRP A 55 -4.27 -9.35 4.85
CA TRP A 55 -3.11 -9.15 5.73
C TRP A 55 -3.53 -9.10 7.20
N MET A 56 -4.56 -8.30 7.52
CA MET A 56 -5.07 -8.18 8.89
C MET A 56 -5.65 -9.51 9.38
N SER A 57 -6.37 -10.25 8.54
CA SER A 57 -6.87 -11.58 8.88
C SER A 57 -5.71 -12.53 9.21
N GLY A 58 -4.67 -12.56 8.39
CA GLY A 58 -3.48 -13.39 8.62
C GLY A 58 -2.77 -13.02 9.92
N TYR A 59 -2.53 -11.73 10.16
CA TYR A 59 -1.94 -11.22 11.39
C TYR A 59 -2.70 -11.71 12.62
N TYR A 60 -4.03 -11.52 12.66
CA TYR A 60 -4.82 -11.94 13.81
C TYR A 60 -4.99 -13.46 13.93
N SER A 61 -5.02 -14.20 12.83
CA SER A 61 -4.99 -15.67 12.89
C SER A 61 -3.69 -16.18 13.52
N ALA A 62 -2.54 -15.59 13.16
CA ALA A 62 -1.26 -15.91 13.79
C ALA A 62 -1.28 -15.61 15.30
N THR A 63 -1.86 -14.48 15.72
CA THR A 63 -1.99 -14.16 17.17
C THR A 63 -2.85 -15.17 17.94
N ARG A 64 -3.72 -15.93 17.26
CA ARG A 64 -4.57 -16.98 17.85
C ARG A 64 -4.03 -18.39 17.65
N ASN A 65 -2.84 -18.55 17.05
CA ASN A 65 -2.29 -19.84 16.63
C ASN A 65 -3.27 -20.64 15.74
N ASP A 66 -4.05 -19.92 14.91
CA ASP A 66 -5.05 -20.51 14.01
C ASP A 66 -4.45 -20.68 12.61
N ASN A 67 -4.20 -21.93 12.25
CA ASN A 67 -3.58 -22.30 10.98
C ASN A 67 -4.62 -22.69 9.91
N VAL A 68 -5.92 -22.48 10.18
CA VAL A 68 -7.00 -22.83 9.25
C VAL A 68 -7.64 -21.57 8.68
N LEU A 69 -7.59 -21.46 7.36
CA LEU A 69 -8.31 -20.41 6.62
C LEU A 69 -9.77 -20.81 6.39
N ASP A 70 -10.66 -20.38 7.29
CA ASP A 70 -12.11 -20.42 7.05
C ASP A 70 -12.52 -19.20 6.20
N PHE A 71 -12.75 -19.43 4.90
CA PHE A 71 -13.18 -18.41 3.93
C PHE A 71 -14.52 -17.77 4.29
N ARG A 72 -15.45 -18.51 4.88
CA ARG A 72 -16.76 -17.99 5.27
C ARG A 72 -16.61 -17.04 6.45
N ARG A 73 -15.85 -17.45 7.47
CA ARG A 73 -15.53 -16.59 8.63
C ARG A 73 -14.78 -15.34 8.20
N LEU A 74 -13.81 -15.47 7.28
CA LEU A 74 -13.08 -14.34 6.70
C LEU A 74 -14.04 -13.30 6.09
N LYS A 75 -14.93 -13.75 5.20
CA LYS A 75 -15.91 -12.86 4.55
C LYS A 75 -16.84 -12.20 5.56
N GLN A 76 -17.40 -12.97 6.49
CA GLN A 76 -18.31 -12.44 7.52
C GLN A 76 -17.61 -11.42 8.43
N ASN A 77 -16.36 -11.67 8.81
CA ASN A 77 -15.60 -10.73 9.63
C ASN A 77 -15.30 -9.44 8.87
N ALA A 78 -14.90 -9.54 7.59
CA ALA A 78 -14.69 -8.36 6.75
C ALA A 78 -15.97 -7.51 6.61
N GLU A 79 -17.13 -8.14 6.42
CA GLU A 79 -18.43 -7.46 6.36
C GLU A 79 -18.79 -6.76 7.68
N LYS A 80 -18.59 -7.44 8.83
CA LYS A 80 -18.81 -6.85 10.16
C LYS A 80 -17.90 -5.65 10.41
N VAL A 81 -16.61 -5.78 10.10
CA VAL A 81 -15.63 -4.70 10.27
C VAL A 81 -15.97 -3.53 9.34
N ALA A 82 -16.33 -3.78 8.09
CA ALA A 82 -16.75 -2.73 7.16
C ALA A 82 -18.01 -2.00 7.66
N ALA A 83 -19.01 -2.73 8.17
CA ALA A 83 -20.23 -2.15 8.72
C ALA A 83 -19.94 -1.25 9.94
N TYR A 84 -19.05 -1.67 10.84
CA TYR A 84 -18.58 -0.86 11.95
C TYR A 84 -17.81 0.37 11.46
N CYS A 85 -16.82 0.19 10.59
CA CYS A 85 -15.96 1.26 10.08
C CYS A 85 -16.75 2.37 9.37
N LYS A 86 -17.91 2.08 8.76
CA LYS A 86 -18.78 3.11 8.17
C LYS A 86 -19.20 4.18 9.17
N LYS A 87 -19.34 3.82 10.46
CA LYS A 87 -19.73 4.71 11.56
C LYS A 87 -18.54 5.27 12.34
N HIS A 88 -17.34 4.70 12.17
CA HIS A 88 -16.16 4.98 12.98
C HIS A 88 -14.92 5.30 12.13
N LYS A 89 -15.08 6.18 11.13
CA LYS A 89 -14.05 6.41 10.09
C LYS A 89 -12.66 6.78 10.64
N SER A 90 -12.59 7.60 11.68
CA SER A 90 -11.30 8.04 12.26
C SER A 90 -10.64 7.01 13.19
N GLU A 91 -11.31 5.89 13.49
CA GLU A 91 -10.75 4.86 14.37
C GLU A 91 -9.70 4.01 13.61
N PRO A 92 -8.55 3.67 14.21
CA PRO A 92 -7.60 2.73 13.62
C PRO A 92 -8.26 1.38 13.31
N LEU A 93 -8.05 0.86 12.11
CA LEU A 93 -8.60 -0.42 11.67
C LEU A 93 -8.27 -1.60 12.61
N PRO A 94 -7.03 -1.77 13.10
CA PRO A 94 -6.73 -2.81 14.10
C PRO A 94 -7.56 -2.67 15.38
N LYS A 95 -7.87 -1.43 15.79
CA LYS A 95 -8.70 -1.18 16.95
C LYS A 95 -10.15 -1.59 16.71
N ALA A 96 -10.70 -1.29 15.54
CA ALA A 96 -12.02 -1.77 15.13
C ALA A 96 -12.10 -3.31 15.11
N ILE A 97 -11.10 -3.97 14.53
CA ILE A 97 -11.04 -5.45 14.49
C ILE A 97 -10.96 -6.03 15.91
N ASN A 98 -10.14 -5.44 16.78
CA ASN A 98 -10.00 -5.90 18.16
C ASN A 98 -11.30 -5.77 18.97
N ARG A 99 -12.15 -4.76 18.71
CA ARG A 99 -13.45 -4.59 19.38
C ARG A 99 -14.49 -5.62 18.93
N LEU A 100 -14.39 -6.05 17.67
CA LEU A 100 -15.34 -6.97 17.05
C LEU A 100 -14.91 -8.43 17.19
N LYS A 101 -13.87 -8.72 17.98
CA LYS A 101 -13.40 -10.08 18.24
C LYS A 101 -14.58 -10.96 18.66
N THR A 102 -14.94 -11.86 17.75
CA THR A 102 -15.71 -13.08 17.98
C THR A 102 -14.81 -14.25 17.67
#